data_AF-A0A820E7V6-F1
#
_entry.id   AF-A0A820E7V6-F1
#
_cell.length_a   1.000
_cell.length_b   1.000
_cell.length_c   1.000
_cell.angle_alpha   90.00
_cell.angle_beta   90.00
_cell.angle_gamma   90.00
#
_symmetry.space_group_name_H-M   'P 1'
#
loop_
_entity.id
_entity.type
_entity.pdbx_description
1 polymer ?
#
loop_
_entity_poly.entity_id
_entity_poly.type
_entity_poly.pdbx_seq_one_letter_code
_entity_poly.pdbx_strand_id
1 'polypeptide(L)'
;TMMFEVADLSQASPATVSRCGMVYLEPSILGLQPFVECWVKKLPDPIFKHYEAINQLFNNYLEPSLKFIRKNVKEIIPTYDSNLTFSLIKMFDCFIQPFRPREVRFENKNLL
;
A
#
# COMPACT_ATOMS: atom_id res chain seq x y z
N THR A 1 1.11 -15.55 -22.68
CA THR A 1 0.77 -16.10 -21.34
C THR A 1 -0.29 -15.23 -20.72
N MET A 2 -1.36 -15.84 -20.18
CA MET A 2 -2.47 -15.15 -19.52
C MET A 2 -2.37 -15.42 -18.01
N MET A 3 -2.52 -14.40 -17.18
CA MET A 3 -2.41 -14.47 -15.72
C MET A 3 -3.66 -13.88 -15.09
N PHE A 4 -4.11 -14.46 -13.98
CA PHE A 4 -5.26 -14.00 -13.21
C PHE A 4 -4.90 -13.94 -11.73
N GLU A 5 -5.35 -12.89 -11.04
CA GLU A 5 -5.31 -12.77 -9.58
C GLU A 5 -6.72 -13.04 -9.05
N VAL A 6 -6.90 -14.13 -8.31
CA VAL A 6 -8.18 -14.56 -7.76
C VAL A 6 -8.05 -14.72 -6.26
N ALA A 7 -9.03 -14.23 -5.50
CA ALA A 7 -9.02 -14.31 -4.04
C ALA A 7 -9.31 -15.73 -3.52
N ASP A 8 -10.16 -16.48 -4.24
CA ASP A 8 -10.52 -17.85 -3.88
C ASP A 8 -10.89 -18.66 -5.13
N LEU A 9 -10.64 -19.97 -5.08
CA LEU A 9 -10.93 -20.96 -6.10
C LEU A 9 -12.02 -21.96 -5.68
N SER A 10 -12.69 -21.75 -4.53
CA SER A 10 -13.67 -22.70 -3.98
C SER A 10 -14.81 -23.09 -4.92
N GLN A 11 -15.15 -22.24 -5.90
CA GLN A 11 -16.21 -22.50 -6.87
C GLN A 11 -15.71 -23.08 -8.20
N ALA A 12 -14.39 -23.27 -8.36
CA ALA A 12 -13.82 -23.81 -9.58
C ALA A 12 -13.82 -25.35 -9.56
N SER A 13 -14.18 -25.97 -10.68
CA SER A 13 -14.10 -27.42 -10.80
C SER A 13 -12.63 -27.89 -10.87
N PRO A 14 -12.26 -29.05 -10.28
CA PRO A 14 -10.91 -29.60 -10.37
C PRO A 14 -10.40 -29.76 -11.82
N ALA A 15 -11.33 -30.00 -12.76
CA ALA A 15 -11.01 -30.12 -14.19
C ALA A 15 -10.57 -28.80 -14.83
N THR A 16 -11.06 -27.65 -14.33
CA THR A 16 -10.72 -26.32 -14.83
C THR A 16 -9.34 -25.88 -14.36
N VAL A 17 -9.02 -26.13 -13.08
CA VAL A 17 -7.78 -25.67 -12.46
C VAL A 17 -6.57 -26.58 -12.72
N SER A 18 -6.79 -27.84 -13.15
CA SER A 18 -5.70 -28.79 -13.41
C SER A 18 -4.82 -28.46 -14.62
N ARG A 19 -5.31 -27.61 -15.53
CA ARG A 19 -4.59 -27.21 -16.75
C ARG A 19 -3.80 -25.92 -16.58
N CYS A 20 -3.85 -25.30 -15.40
CA CYS A 20 -3.18 -24.05 -15.10
C CYS A 20 -2.14 -24.24 -13.99
N GLY A 21 -1.01 -23.53 -14.08
CA GLY A 21 -0.08 -23.41 -12.96
C GLY A 21 -0.67 -22.49 -11.89
N MET A 22 -0.84 -23.02 -10.67
CA MET A 22 -1.36 -22.25 -9.53
C MET A 22 -0.22 -21.85 -8.60
N VAL A 23 -0.18 -20.57 -8.25
CA VAL A 23 0.76 -20.01 -7.27
C VAL A 23 -0.06 -19.50 -6.10
N TYR A 24 0.10 -20.13 -4.94
CA TYR A 24 -0.56 -19.71 -3.71
C TYR A 24 0.31 -18.67 -2.99
N LEU A 25 -0.28 -17.54 -2.65
CA LEU A 25 0.39 -16.48 -1.90
C LEU A 25 -0.33 -16.29 -0.57
N GLU A 26 0.40 -16.46 0.53
CA GLU A 26 -0.12 -16.16 1.86
C GLU A 26 0.09 -14.66 2.14
N PRO A 27 -0.95 -13.89 2.49
CA PRO A 27 -0.82 -12.45 2.75
C PRO A 27 0.14 -12.11 3.90
N SER A 28 0.34 -13.04 4.83
CA SER A 28 1.27 -12.92 5.96
C SER A 28 2.73 -12.85 5.53
N ILE A 29 3.10 -13.44 4.39
CA ILE A 29 4.49 -13.49 3.90
C ILE A 29 4.98 -12.12 3.43
N LEU A 30 4.10 -11.29 2.86
CA LEU A 30 4.48 -9.98 2.36
C LEU A 30 4.77 -8.99 3.50
N GLY A 31 4.05 -9.12 4.63
CA GLY A 31 4.15 -8.18 5.74
C GLY A 31 3.73 -6.75 5.40
N LEU A 32 3.88 -5.83 6.35
CA LEU A 32 3.49 -4.41 6.20
C LEU A 32 4.64 -3.52 5.74
N GLN A 33 5.87 -3.98 5.94
CA GLN A 33 7.08 -3.22 5.62
C GLN A 33 7.19 -2.84 4.13
N PRO A 34 6.85 -3.72 3.16
CA PRO A 34 6.93 -3.34 1.74
C PRO A 34 6.02 -2.17 1.37
N PHE A 35 4.90 -1.98 2.07
CA PHE A 35 4.01 -0.84 1.82
C PHE A 35 4.70 0.48 2.18
N VAL A 36 5.38 0.53 3.33
CA VAL A 36 6.14 1.70 3.78
C VAL A 36 7.33 1.95 2.86
N GLU A 37 8.11 0.92 2.56
CA GLU A 37 9.29 1.05 1.69
C GLU A 37 8.95 1.54 0.28
N CYS A 38 7.89 1.01 -0.32
CA CYS A 38 7.42 1.45 -1.63
C CYS A 38 6.95 2.90 -1.62
N TRP A 39 6.35 3.35 -0.52
CA TRP A 39 5.90 4.73 -0.38
C TRP A 39 7.05 5.70 -0.14
N VAL A 40 8.02 5.34 0.73
CA VAL A 40 9.20 6.15 1.01
C VAL A 40 10.00 6.45 -0.26
N LYS A 41 10.12 5.45 -1.16
CA LYS A 41 10.77 5.62 -2.48
C LYS A 41 10.07 6.63 -3.41
N LYS A 42 8.82 6.99 -3.13
CA LYS A 42 8.01 7.95 -3.91
C LYS A 42 7.95 9.35 -3.28
N LEU A 43 8.72 9.58 -2.22
CA LEU A 43 8.74 10.87 -1.54
C LEU A 43 9.51 11.92 -2.37
N PRO A 44 9.08 13.19 -2.37
CA PRO A 44 9.83 14.28 -3.00
C PRO A 44 11.19 14.51 -2.33
N ASP A 45 12.19 14.98 -3.09
CA ASP A 45 13.56 15.22 -2.62
C ASP A 45 13.68 16.03 -1.31
N PRO A 46 12.87 17.09 -1.07
CA PRO A 46 12.94 17.84 0.19
C PRO A 46 12.64 16.99 1.42
N ILE A 47 11.71 16.04 1.30
CA ILE A 47 11.24 15.18 2.39
C ILE A 47 12.07 13.91 2.45
N PHE A 48 12.56 13.42 1.32
CA PHE A 48 13.39 12.23 1.23
C PHE A 48 14.65 12.33 2.12
N LYS A 49 15.15 13.54 2.38
CA LYS A 49 16.24 13.78 3.35
C LYS A 49 15.95 13.27 4.77
N HIS A 50 14.68 13.16 5.15
CA HIS A 50 14.22 12.70 6.46
C HIS A 50 13.72 11.26 6.44
N TYR A 51 14.01 10.48 5.39
CA TYR A 51 13.47 9.13 5.22
C TYR A 51 13.77 8.21 6.41
N GLU A 52 14.95 8.32 7.01
CA GLU A 52 15.37 7.44 8.11
C GLU A 52 14.51 7.69 9.37
N ALA A 53 14.28 8.96 9.71
CA ALA A 53 13.40 9.33 10.81
C ALA A 53 11.96 8.86 10.56
N ILE A 54 11.46 9.01 9.33
CA ILE A 54 10.12 8.52 8.95
C ILE A 54 10.05 7.00 9.09
N ASN A 55 11.05 6.28 8.61
CA ASN A 55 11.09 4.82 8.68
C ASN A 55 11.15 4.32 10.14
N GLN A 56 11.92 4.98 11.00
CA GLN A 56 11.95 4.70 12.44
C GLN A 56 10.58 4.91 13.09
N LEU A 57 9.85 5.97 12.73
CA LEU A 57 8.49 6.18 13.24
C LEU A 57 7.54 5.05 12.80
N PHE A 58 7.57 4.64 11.54
CA PHE A 58 6.73 3.52 11.09
C PHE A 58 7.10 2.21 11.81
N ASN A 59 8.38 1.89 11.93
CA ASN A 59 8.81 0.66 12.63
C ASN A 59 8.40 0.66 14.11
N ASN A 60 8.48 1.82 14.79
CA ASN A 60 8.19 1.91 16.21
C ASN A 60 6.68 1.96 16.52
N TYR A 61 5.87 2.55 15.64
CA TYR A 61 4.46 2.85 15.97
C TYR A 61 3.45 2.04 15.15
N LEU A 62 3.77 1.56 13.94
CA LEU A 62 2.79 0.92 13.07
C LEU A 62 2.25 -0.39 13.68
N GLU A 63 3.14 -1.34 14.01
CA GLU A 63 2.71 -2.62 14.58
C GLU A 63 2.04 -2.49 15.96
N PRO A 64 2.58 -1.70 16.92
CA PRO A 64 1.91 -1.55 18.21
C PRO A 64 0.53 -0.91 18.09
N SER A 65 0.35 0.04 17.17
CA SER A 65 -0.95 0.68 16.93
C SER A 65 -1.97 -0.30 16.36
N LEU A 66 -1.56 -1.15 15.41
CA LEU A 66 -2.43 -2.19 14.87
C LEU A 66 -2.80 -3.23 15.94
N LYS A 67 -1.84 -3.68 16.75
CA LYS A 67 -2.10 -4.57 17.90
C LYS A 67 -3.07 -3.93 18.89
N PHE A 68 -2.96 -2.63 19.14
CA PHE A 68 -3.89 -1.90 20.00
C PHE A 68 -5.31 -1.88 19.42
N ILE A 69 -5.48 -1.61 18.12
CA ILE A 69 -6.78 -1.63 17.45
C ILE A 69 -7.40 -3.03 17.57
N ARG A 70 -6.66 -4.09 17.20
CA ARG A 70 -7.18 -5.47 17.24
C ARG A 70 -7.57 -5.94 18.64
N LYS A 71 -6.91 -5.44 19.69
CA LYS A 71 -7.18 -5.84 21.08
C LYS A 71 -8.27 -5.01 21.75
N ASN A 72 -8.30 -3.70 21.51
CA ASN A 72 -9.09 -2.77 22.32
C ASN A 72 -10.26 -2.13 21.57
N VAL A 73 -10.30 -2.23 20.23
CA VAL A 73 -11.33 -1.61 19.40
C VAL A 73 -12.23 -2.70 18.81
N LYS A 74 -13.55 -2.51 18.95
CA LYS A 74 -14.53 -3.37 18.29
C LYS A 74 -14.89 -2.77 16.93
N GLU A 75 -14.37 -3.38 15.87
CA GLU A 75 -14.68 -2.97 14.51
C GLU A 75 -16.04 -3.53 14.08
N ILE A 76 -16.89 -2.67 13.53
CA ILE A 76 -18.21 -3.06 13.00
C ILE A 76 -18.04 -3.87 11.71
N ILE A 77 -17.04 -3.50 10.90
CA ILE A 77 -16.68 -4.15 9.64
C ILE A 77 -15.24 -4.65 9.80
N PRO A 78 -14.96 -5.93 9.51
CA PRO A 78 -13.60 -6.45 9.59
C PRO A 78 -12.69 -5.72 8.59
N THR A 79 -11.56 -5.22 9.07
CA THR A 79 -10.55 -4.56 8.25
C THR A 79 -9.29 -5.42 8.16
N TYR A 80 -8.48 -5.19 7.13
CA TYR A 80 -7.16 -5.81 6.99
C TYR A 80 -6.06 -4.82 7.40
N ASP A 81 -5.01 -5.31 8.06
CA ASP A 81 -3.88 -4.48 8.50
C ASP A 81 -3.21 -3.74 7.33
N SER A 82 -3.13 -4.40 6.17
CA SER A 82 -2.62 -3.80 4.93
C SER A 82 -3.46 -2.60 4.48
N ASN A 83 -4.79 -2.68 4.60
CA ASN A 83 -5.68 -1.58 4.24
C ASN A 83 -5.53 -0.40 5.21
N LEU A 84 -5.47 -0.67 6.51
CA LEU A 84 -5.23 0.36 7.52
C LEU A 84 -3.89 1.06 7.32
N THR A 85 -2.84 0.30 7.04
CA THR A 85 -1.50 0.81 6.73
C THR A 85 -1.52 1.68 5.47
N PHE A 86 -2.21 1.23 4.41
CA PHE A 86 -2.34 1.99 3.18
C PHE A 86 -3.13 3.29 3.38
N SER A 87 -4.21 3.26 4.17
CA SER A 87 -4.98 4.46 4.53
C SER A 87 -4.15 5.47 5.31
N LEU A 88 -3.34 5.00 6.27
CA LEU A 88 -2.40 5.85 7.01
C LEU A 88 -1.41 6.53 6.06
N ILE A 89 -0.77 5.75 5.18
CA ILE A 89 0.16 6.26 4.17
C ILE A 89 -0.51 7.30 3.27
N LYS A 90 -1.75 7.05 2.81
CA LYS A 90 -2.51 8.00 1.99
C LYS A 90 -2.79 9.30 2.71
N MET A 91 -3.12 9.24 4.00
CA MET A 91 -3.30 10.44 4.82
C MET A 91 -2.00 11.25 4.93
N PHE A 92 -0.86 10.59 5.17
CA PHE A 92 0.45 11.23 5.12
C PHE A 92 0.74 11.86 3.75
N ASP A 93 0.39 11.16 2.66
CA ASP A 93 0.59 11.64 1.30
C ASP A 93 -0.14 12.96 1.02
N CYS A 94 -1.33 13.16 1.60
CA CYS A 94 -2.06 14.43 1.51
C CYS A 94 -1.27 15.60 2.11
N PHE A 95 -0.57 15.40 3.22
CA PHE A 95 0.28 16.44 3.82
C PHE A 95 1.54 16.71 3.00
N ILE A 96 2.00 15.74 2.22
CA ILE A 96 3.20 15.81 1.39
C ILE A 96 2.92 16.42 0.02
N GLN A 97 1.66 16.42 -0.42
CA GLN A 97 1.22 16.96 -1.70
C GLN A 97 1.75 18.38 -2.03
N PRO A 98 1.82 19.34 -1.10
CA PRO A 98 2.35 20.68 -1.39
C PRO A 98 3.84 20.71 -1.77
N PHE A 99 4.61 19.72 -1.33
CA PHE A 99 6.05 19.60 -1.59
C PHE A 99 6.37 18.85 -2.88
N ARG A 100 5.35 18.26 -3.53
CA ARG A 100 5.52 17.66 -4.85
C ARG A 100 5.71 18.78 -5.88
N PRO A 101 6.66 18.64 -6.82
CA PRO A 101 6.78 19.57 -7.93
C PRO A 101 5.44 19.61 -8.67
N ARG A 102 4.85 20.80 -8.80
CA ARG A 102 3.67 20.98 -9.65
C ARG A 102 4.14 20.83 -11.08
N GLU A 103 3.56 19.91 -11.83
CA GLU A 103 3.76 19.89 -13.29
C GLU A 103 3.35 21.27 -13.83
N VAL A 104 4.31 21.96 -14.44
CA VAL A 104 4.04 23.20 -15.15
C VAL A 104 3.22 22.81 -16.37
N ARG A 105 1.91 23.05 -16.32
CA ARG A 105 1.04 22.88 -17.48
C ARG A 105 1.51 23.87 -18.55
N PHE A 106 2.24 23.39 -19.55
CA PHE A 106 2.53 24.18 -20.73
C PHE A 106 1.19 24.44 -21.44
N GLU A 107 0.60 25.61 -21.19
CA GLU A 107 -0.45 26.14 -22.05
C GLU A 107 0.15 26.31 -23.44
N ASN A 108 -0.33 25.53 -24.41
CA ASN A 108 -0.03 25.70 -25.83
C ASN A 108 -0.50 27.09 -26.28
N LYS A 109 0.34 28.12 -26.09
CA LYS A 109 0.11 29.49 -26.57
C LYS A 109 0.63 29.71 -27.99
N ASN A 110 0.47 28.75 -28.90
CA ASN A 110 0.83 28.91 -30.32
C ASN A 110 -0.19 28.24 -31.26
N LEU A 111 -1.42 28.76 -31.25
CA LEU A 111 -2.36 28.61 -32.36
C LEU A 111 -2.93 29.99 -32.70
N LEU A 112 -2.09 30.90 -33.17
CA LEU A 112 -2.38 31.97 -34.14
C LEU A 112 -1.08 32.31 -34.88
#